data_AF-A0A9D6R1D1-F1
#
_entry.id   AF-A0A9D6R1D1-F1
#
_cell.length_a   1.000
_cell.length_b   1.000
_cell.length_c   1.000
_cell.angle_alpha   90.00
_cell.angle_beta   90.00
_cell.angle_gamma   90.00
#
_symmetry.space_group_name_H-M   'P 1'
#
loop_
_entity.id
_entity.type
_entity.pdbx_description
1 polymer ?
#
loop_
_entity_poly.entity_id
_entity_poly.type
_entity_poly.pdbx_seq_one_letter_code
_entity_poly.pdbx_strand_id
1 'polypeptide(L)'
;MKRNVAIALILPVFIAAILLLTAHFPFAADHEQMHEMMMKQGGPKSDDRTELKLPEPVKVMHKKIMRAHLNTLAEITAFLAVNNLQKAAEVAKNELGWNQEEEKRCSLFASMVKDDRLFNVLGKAMHQQADELAQAAKAGNRDKALSAMAELINRCNACHDKFRD
;
A
#
# COMPACT_ATOMS: atom_id res chain seq x y z
N MET A 1 -66.06 15.00 -32.62
CA MET A 1 -66.36 13.68 -32.02
C MET A 1 -65.95 12.59 -33.00
N LYS A 2 -64.77 11.96 -32.80
CA LYS A 2 -64.39 10.58 -33.14
C LYS A 2 -62.87 10.43 -32.95
N ARG A 3 -62.52 9.34 -32.27
CA ARG A 3 -61.22 8.94 -31.71
C ARG A 3 -60.42 8.11 -32.71
N ASN A 4 -59.09 8.10 -32.53
CA ASN A 4 -58.10 7.08 -32.92
C ASN A 4 -57.89 6.92 -34.44
N VAL A 5 -56.68 6.84 -34.99
CA VAL A 5 -55.62 5.85 -34.78
C VAL A 5 -54.36 6.39 -35.48
N ALA A 6 -53.24 6.49 -34.77
CA ALA A 6 -51.88 6.30 -35.32
C ALA A 6 -50.83 6.34 -34.18
N ILE A 7 -51.08 5.58 -33.11
CA ILE A 7 -49.99 5.09 -32.25
C ILE A 7 -49.34 3.96 -33.07
N ALA A 8 -48.54 4.31 -34.05
CA ALA A 8 -47.94 3.34 -34.96
C ALA A 8 -46.63 3.87 -35.55
N LEU A 9 -45.73 4.41 -34.70
CA LEU A 9 -44.38 4.77 -35.15
C LEU A 9 -43.33 4.84 -34.02
N ILE A 10 -43.60 4.26 -32.84
CA ILE A 10 -42.65 4.22 -31.71
C ILE A 10 -42.38 2.78 -31.25
N LEU A 11 -42.48 1.79 -32.15
CA LEU A 11 -42.31 0.38 -31.80
C LEU A 11 -41.15 -0.40 -32.44
N PRO A 12 -40.36 0.07 -33.45
CA PRO A 12 -39.21 -0.71 -33.89
C PRO A 12 -37.89 -0.31 -33.21
N VAL A 13 -37.78 0.91 -32.67
CA VAL A 13 -36.50 1.43 -32.15
C VAL A 13 -36.14 0.84 -30.77
N PHE A 14 -37.15 0.50 -29.95
CA PHE A 14 -36.89 -0.08 -28.63
C PHE A 14 -36.60 -1.59 -28.64
N ILE A 15 -36.95 -2.33 -29.70
CA ILE A 15 -36.65 -3.76 -29.78
C ILE A 15 -35.20 -4.01 -30.23
N ALA A 16 -34.63 -3.13 -31.06
CA ALA A 16 -33.22 -3.23 -31.47
C ALA A 16 -32.24 -2.91 -30.32
N ALA A 17 -32.61 -2.03 -29.39
CA ALA A 17 -31.75 -1.66 -28.26
C ALA A 17 -31.72 -2.71 -27.14
N ILE A 18 -32.75 -3.56 -27.01
CA ILE A 18 -32.81 -4.62 -25.99
C ILE A 18 -32.06 -5.88 -26.44
N LEU A 19 -31.91 -6.10 -27.77
CA LEU A 19 -31.14 -7.23 -28.31
C LEU A 19 -29.62 -7.08 -28.18
N LEU A 20 -29.11 -5.87 -27.93
CA LEU A 20 -27.68 -5.63 -27.65
C LEU A 20 -27.28 -5.87 -26.18
N LEU A 21 -28.23 -6.16 -25.28
CA LEU A 21 -27.96 -6.36 -23.86
C LEU A 21 -27.83 -7.83 -23.43
N THR A 22 -27.55 -8.73 -24.38
CA THR A 22 -27.28 -10.15 -24.09
C THR A 22 -25.92 -10.62 -24.57
N ALA A 23 -24.97 -9.69 -24.74
CA ALA A 23 -23.54 -10.03 -24.76
C ALA A 23 -23.17 -10.65 -23.40
N HIS A 24 -23.49 -11.93 -23.26
CA HIS A 24 -22.92 -12.82 -22.27
C HIS A 24 -21.43 -12.77 -22.54
N PHE A 25 -20.67 -12.10 -21.67
CA PHE A 25 -19.24 -12.36 -21.57
C PHE A 25 -19.11 -13.83 -21.13
N PRO A 26 -18.63 -14.74 -21.99
CA PRO A 26 -18.45 -16.12 -21.58
C PRO A 26 -17.23 -16.19 -20.67
N PHE A 27 -17.42 -15.92 -19.37
CA PHE A 27 -16.38 -15.99 -18.33
C PHE A 27 -15.74 -17.40 -18.23
N ALA A 28 -16.31 -18.40 -18.90
CA ALA A 28 -15.82 -19.78 -18.94
C ALA A 28 -14.85 -20.08 -20.10
N ALA A 29 -14.85 -19.30 -21.19
CA ALA A 29 -13.92 -19.50 -22.32
C ALA A 29 -12.55 -18.84 -22.10
N ASP A 30 -12.41 -18.03 -21.04
CA ASP A 30 -11.22 -17.23 -20.75
C ASP A 30 -10.08 -18.00 -20.07
N HIS A 31 -10.31 -19.17 -19.45
CA HIS A 31 -9.26 -19.81 -18.65
C HIS A 31 -8.11 -20.37 -19.50
N GLU A 32 -8.42 -20.99 -20.65
CA GLU A 32 -7.43 -21.57 -21.55
C GLU A 32 -6.60 -20.47 -22.26
N GLN A 33 -7.28 -19.41 -22.72
CA GLN A 33 -6.62 -18.26 -23.34
C GLN A 33 -5.81 -17.45 -22.32
N MET A 34 -6.29 -17.28 -21.08
CA MET A 34 -5.51 -16.66 -20.00
C MET A 34 -4.28 -17.50 -19.64
N HIS A 35 -4.42 -18.83 -19.52
CA HIS A 35 -3.28 -19.72 -19.28
C HIS A 35 -2.24 -19.62 -20.39
N GLU A 36 -2.67 -19.65 -21.65
CA GLU A 36 -1.76 -19.53 -22.79
C GLU A 36 -1.04 -18.16 -22.80
N MET A 37 -1.75 -17.07 -22.50
CA MET A 37 -1.15 -15.74 -22.37
C MET A 37 -0.14 -15.65 -21.21
N MET A 38 -0.43 -16.23 -20.05
CA MET A 38 0.50 -16.27 -18.91
C MET A 38 1.76 -17.09 -19.21
N MET A 39 1.62 -18.21 -19.94
CA MET A 39 2.76 -19.04 -20.35
C MET A 39 3.62 -18.34 -21.41
N LYS A 40 3.01 -17.61 -22.36
CA LYS A 40 3.73 -16.82 -23.37
C LYS A 40 4.47 -15.61 -22.77
N GLN A 41 3.99 -15.05 -21.67
CA GLN A 41 4.65 -13.93 -20.97
C GLN A 41 5.76 -14.35 -19.99
N GLY A 42 6.15 -15.64 -19.99
CA GLY A 42 7.30 -16.13 -19.25
C GLY A 42 7.00 -16.64 -17.84
N GLY A 43 5.74 -16.90 -17.50
CA GLY A 43 5.34 -17.44 -16.20
C GLY A 43 5.69 -16.53 -15.01
N PRO A 44 5.32 -16.92 -13.78
CA PRO A 44 5.75 -16.19 -12.59
C PRO A 44 7.27 -16.28 -12.44
N LYS A 45 7.93 -15.12 -12.35
CA LYS A 45 9.36 -15.04 -12.03
C LYS A 45 9.61 -15.51 -10.59
N SER A 46 10.79 -16.09 -10.36
CA SER A 46 11.27 -16.38 -9.00
C SER A 46 11.31 -15.10 -8.16
N ASP A 47 10.91 -15.21 -6.89
CA ASP A 47 11.05 -14.14 -5.90
C ASP A 47 12.36 -14.38 -5.13
N ASP A 48 13.38 -13.62 -5.48
CA ASP A 48 14.74 -13.79 -4.96
C ASP A 48 14.97 -13.10 -3.60
N ARG A 49 13.91 -12.56 -2.97
CA ARG A 49 13.98 -11.91 -1.65
C ARG A 49 14.18 -12.92 -0.52
N THR A 50 14.85 -12.45 0.53
CA THR A 50 15.11 -13.24 1.74
C THR A 50 13.86 -13.36 2.61
N GLU A 51 13.45 -14.58 2.92
CA GLU A 51 12.36 -14.84 3.86
C GLU A 51 12.83 -14.67 5.31
N LEU A 52 12.13 -13.87 6.11
CA LEU A 52 12.49 -13.57 7.50
C LEU A 52 12.33 -14.75 8.47
N LYS A 53 11.75 -15.87 8.01
CA LYS A 53 11.56 -17.14 8.76
C LYS A 53 11.09 -16.93 10.21
N LEU A 54 10.12 -16.02 10.39
CA LEU A 54 9.56 -15.66 11.68
C LEU A 54 8.67 -16.79 12.23
N PRO A 55 8.65 -17.03 13.55
CA PRO A 55 7.61 -17.85 14.18
C PRO A 55 6.21 -17.29 13.89
N GLU A 56 5.21 -18.16 13.70
CA GLU A 56 3.87 -17.76 13.23
C GLU A 56 3.22 -16.62 14.07
N PRO A 57 3.26 -16.66 15.43
CA PRO A 57 2.71 -15.56 16.22
C PRO A 57 3.43 -14.23 15.99
N VAL A 58 4.75 -14.27 15.76
CA VAL A 58 5.59 -13.09 15.50
C VAL A 58 5.28 -12.54 14.11
N LYS A 59 5.07 -13.40 13.12
CA LYS A 59 4.68 -13.01 11.75
C LYS A 59 3.35 -12.24 11.73
N VAL A 60 2.33 -12.73 12.44
CA VAL A 60 1.03 -12.04 12.56
C VAL A 60 1.17 -10.67 13.20
N MET A 61 1.93 -10.60 14.31
CA MET A 61 2.22 -9.35 15.02
C MET A 61 2.99 -8.36 14.12
N HIS A 62 4.05 -8.82 13.44
CA HIS A 62 4.85 -8.00 12.53
C HIS A 62 4.00 -7.39 11.41
N LYS A 63 3.15 -8.20 10.76
CA LYS A 63 2.22 -7.73 9.73
C LYS A 63 1.24 -6.69 10.26
N LYS A 64 0.80 -6.81 11.52
CA LYS A 64 -0.05 -5.80 12.16
C LYS A 64 0.70 -4.48 12.36
N ILE A 65 1.96 -4.53 12.80
CA ILE A 65 2.81 -3.34 12.94
C ILE A 65 3.04 -2.68 11.58
N MET A 66 3.38 -3.43 10.54
CA MET A 66 3.60 -2.87 9.19
C MET A 66 2.36 -2.15 8.64
N ARG A 67 1.16 -2.70 8.88
CA ARG A 67 -0.10 -2.01 8.54
C ARG A 67 -0.32 -0.74 9.36
N ALA A 68 0.04 -0.75 10.65
CA ALA A 68 -0.03 0.44 11.49
C ALA A 68 0.89 1.54 10.95
N HIS A 69 2.13 1.21 10.56
CA HIS A 69 3.04 2.16 9.92
C HIS A 69 2.43 2.79 8.66
N LEU A 70 1.79 2.00 7.80
CA LEU A 70 1.12 2.53 6.59
C LEU A 70 -0.03 3.48 6.93
N ASN A 71 -0.82 3.17 7.96
CA ASN A 71 -1.87 4.07 8.44
C ASN A 71 -1.27 5.41 8.93
N THR A 72 -0.15 5.35 9.64
CA THR A 72 0.56 6.54 10.10
C THR A 72 1.06 7.39 8.92
N LEU A 73 1.59 6.78 7.86
CA LEU A 73 1.98 7.53 6.65
C LEU A 73 0.79 8.29 6.05
N ALA A 74 -0.39 7.67 6.00
CA ALA A 74 -1.60 8.33 5.52
C ALA A 74 -2.01 9.51 6.42
N GLU A 75 -1.93 9.34 7.74
CA GLU A 75 -2.25 10.40 8.71
C GLU A 75 -1.29 11.59 8.62
N ILE A 76 0.03 11.34 8.59
CA ILE A 76 1.02 12.41 8.41
C ILE A 76 0.78 13.12 7.08
N THR A 77 0.51 12.38 6.00
CA THR A 77 0.22 12.97 4.68
C THR A 77 -1.00 13.87 4.72
N ALA A 78 -2.06 13.47 5.43
CA ALA A 78 -3.25 14.30 5.61
C ALA A 78 -2.93 15.62 6.34
N PHE A 79 -2.12 15.58 7.40
CA PHE A 79 -1.69 16.79 8.10
C PHE A 79 -0.78 17.69 7.25
N LEU A 80 0.16 17.11 6.50
CA LEU A 80 0.98 17.86 5.54
C LEU A 80 0.15 18.49 4.42
N ALA A 81 -0.91 17.81 3.96
CA ALA A 81 -1.80 18.31 2.90
C ALA A 81 -2.51 19.61 3.29
N VAL A 82 -2.95 19.71 4.55
CA VAL A 82 -3.63 20.89 5.11
C VAL A 82 -2.69 21.86 5.83
N ASN A 83 -1.37 21.69 5.67
CA ASN A 83 -0.32 22.50 6.31
C ASN A 83 -0.36 22.53 7.84
N ASN A 84 -0.92 21.48 8.47
CA ASN A 84 -0.87 21.30 9.92
C ASN A 84 0.45 20.62 10.34
N LEU A 85 1.54 21.40 10.27
CA LEU A 85 2.90 20.87 10.42
C LEU A 85 3.21 20.42 11.86
N GLN A 86 2.64 21.07 12.88
CA GLN A 86 2.78 20.62 14.27
C GLN A 86 2.21 19.22 14.48
N LYS A 87 1.01 18.95 13.95
CA LYS A 87 0.40 17.62 14.11
C LYS A 87 1.10 16.57 13.26
N ALA A 88 1.53 16.92 12.04
CA ALA A 88 2.39 16.05 11.23
C ALA A 88 3.68 15.65 11.98
N ALA A 89 4.33 16.61 12.64
CA ALA A 89 5.54 16.38 13.42
C ALA A 89 5.30 15.47 14.63
N GLU A 90 4.21 15.71 15.37
CA GLU A 90 3.83 14.91 16.54
C GLU A 90 3.59 13.45 16.15
N VAL A 91 2.76 13.21 15.14
CA VAL A 91 2.43 11.85 14.68
C VAL A 91 3.68 11.14 14.16
N ALA A 92 4.49 11.81 13.33
CA ALA A 92 5.72 11.22 12.82
C ALA A 92 6.69 10.83 13.96
N LYS A 93 6.85 11.69 14.97
CA LYS A 93 7.77 11.39 16.10
C LYS A 93 7.23 10.30 17.02
N ASN A 94 5.95 10.33 17.35
CA ASN A 94 5.38 9.48 18.38
C ASN A 94 5.11 8.06 17.88
N GLU A 95 4.65 7.94 16.63
CA GLU A 95 4.22 6.65 16.07
C GLU A 95 5.32 5.93 15.30
N LEU A 96 6.29 6.66 14.73
CA LEU A 96 7.35 6.10 13.90
C LEU A 96 8.77 6.50 14.35
N GLY A 97 8.92 7.53 15.16
CA GLY A 97 10.23 8.06 15.52
C GLY A 97 11.03 7.14 16.45
N TRP A 98 12.36 7.26 16.40
CA TRP A 98 13.23 6.45 17.25
C TRP A 98 13.17 6.92 18.71
N ASN A 99 13.08 5.98 19.64
CA ASN A 99 13.15 6.21 21.07
C ASN A 99 13.67 4.95 21.80
N GLN A 100 13.91 5.05 23.11
CA GLN A 100 14.45 3.92 23.90
C GLN A 100 13.52 2.71 23.95
N GLU A 101 12.20 2.91 23.91
CA GLU A 101 11.25 1.80 23.91
C GLU A 101 11.24 1.10 22.56
N GLU A 102 11.30 1.86 21.46
CA GLU A 102 11.43 1.32 20.11
C GLU A 102 12.75 0.55 19.93
N GLU A 103 13.85 1.08 20.45
CA GLU A 103 15.14 0.36 20.43
C GLU A 103 15.04 -1.02 21.11
N LYS A 104 14.34 -1.10 22.25
CA LYS A 104 14.09 -2.37 22.94
C LYS A 104 13.20 -3.30 22.11
N ARG A 105 12.13 -2.77 21.50
CA ARG A 105 11.22 -3.55 20.63
C ARG A 105 11.95 -4.11 19.41
N CYS A 106 12.71 -3.26 18.72
CA CYS A 106 13.54 -3.63 17.58
C CYS A 106 14.58 -4.69 17.96
N SER A 107 15.25 -4.54 19.10
CA SER A 107 16.25 -5.51 19.58
C SER A 107 15.62 -6.86 19.94
N LEU A 108 14.42 -6.86 20.53
CA LEU A 108 13.68 -8.09 20.78
C LEU A 108 13.29 -8.78 19.48
N PHE A 109 12.76 -8.02 18.51
CA PHE A 109 12.39 -8.54 17.20
C PHE A 109 13.58 -9.12 16.44
N ALA A 110 14.71 -8.39 16.44
CA ALA A 110 15.99 -8.80 15.88
C ALA A 110 16.41 -10.19 16.35
N SER A 111 16.33 -10.44 17.66
CA SER A 111 16.70 -11.73 18.26
C SER A 111 15.87 -12.94 17.75
N MET A 112 14.72 -12.67 17.12
CA MET A 112 13.80 -13.68 16.58
C MET A 112 13.99 -13.90 15.06
N VAL A 113 14.78 -13.06 14.40
CA VAL A 113 15.10 -13.13 12.97
C VAL A 113 16.44 -13.83 12.79
N LYS A 114 16.52 -14.81 11.88
CA LYS A 114 17.81 -15.37 11.45
C LYS A 114 18.46 -14.42 10.44
N ASP A 115 19.76 -14.15 10.60
CA ASP A 115 20.52 -13.19 9.76
C ASP A 115 19.92 -11.77 9.77
N ASP A 116 19.80 -11.20 10.96
CA ASP A 116 19.06 -9.99 11.32
C ASP A 116 19.78 -8.65 11.04
N ARG A 117 21.10 -8.65 10.83
CA ARG A 117 21.89 -7.40 10.81
C ARG A 117 21.38 -6.36 9.81
N LEU A 118 21.13 -6.78 8.56
CA LEU A 118 20.64 -5.85 7.54
C LEU A 118 19.20 -5.44 7.80
N PHE A 119 18.35 -6.36 8.26
CA PHE A 119 16.97 -6.06 8.62
C PHE A 119 16.89 -4.98 9.71
N ASN A 120 17.70 -5.11 10.76
CA ASN A 120 17.77 -4.14 11.86
C ASN A 120 18.28 -2.78 11.40
N VAL A 121 19.30 -2.75 10.53
CA VAL A 121 19.84 -1.50 9.97
C VAL A 121 18.76 -0.78 9.16
N LEU A 122 18.02 -1.49 8.31
CA LEU A 122 16.95 -0.89 7.50
C LEU A 122 15.77 -0.43 8.37
N GLY A 123 15.35 -1.23 9.35
CA GLY A 123 14.31 -0.85 10.30
C GLY A 123 14.66 0.41 11.10
N LYS A 124 15.88 0.46 11.66
CA LYS A 124 16.36 1.64 12.37
C LYS A 124 16.44 2.87 11.46
N ALA A 125 16.93 2.72 10.23
CA ALA A 125 17.00 3.82 9.27
C ALA A 125 15.61 4.39 8.94
N MET A 126 14.58 3.55 8.85
CA MET A 126 13.19 3.98 8.68
C MET A 126 12.71 4.84 9.86
N HIS A 127 12.91 4.38 11.10
CA HIS A 127 12.53 5.14 12.30
C HIS A 127 13.30 6.47 12.42
N GLN A 128 14.58 6.49 12.08
CA GLN A 128 15.38 7.73 12.07
C GLN A 128 14.92 8.70 10.98
N GLN A 129 14.50 8.20 9.81
CA GLN A 129 13.93 9.05 8.77
C GLN A 129 12.61 9.69 9.21
N ALA A 130 11.82 9.00 10.03
CA ALA A 130 10.62 9.58 10.63
C ALA A 130 10.96 10.73 11.60
N ASP A 131 12.07 10.65 12.33
CA ASP A 131 12.57 11.75 13.16
C ASP A 131 12.98 12.96 12.32
N GLU A 132 13.61 12.75 11.15
CA GLU A 132 13.94 13.84 10.22
C GLU A 132 12.69 14.55 9.68
N LEU A 133 11.67 13.77 9.30
CA LEU A 133 10.38 14.29 8.89
C LEU A 133 9.77 15.14 10.01
N ALA A 134 9.72 14.60 11.23
CA ALA A 134 9.18 15.29 12.38
C ALA A 134 9.91 16.61 12.66
N GLN A 135 11.24 16.61 12.58
CA GLN A 135 12.05 17.82 12.76
C GLN A 135 11.76 18.88 11.68
N ALA A 136 11.69 18.46 10.41
CA ALA A 136 11.39 19.37 9.30
C ALA A 136 9.99 20.01 9.44
N ALA A 137 8.98 19.20 9.76
CA ALA A 137 7.62 19.67 10.00
C ALA A 137 7.54 20.60 11.22
N LYS A 138 8.19 20.23 12.34
CA LYS A 138 8.24 21.07 13.55
C LYS A 138 8.92 22.43 13.29
N ALA A 139 9.90 22.48 12.40
CA ALA A 139 10.56 23.70 11.97
C ALA A 139 9.72 24.56 10.99
N GLY A 140 8.50 24.14 10.65
CA GLY A 140 7.62 24.86 9.73
C GLY A 140 7.99 24.68 8.25
N ASN A 141 8.91 23.77 7.92
CA ASN A 141 9.37 23.56 6.54
C ASN A 141 8.61 22.40 5.88
N ARG A 142 7.47 22.73 5.26
CA ARG A 142 6.60 21.76 4.58
C ARG A 142 7.31 21.01 3.45
N ASP A 143 8.05 21.70 2.60
CA ASP A 143 8.70 21.09 1.43
C ASP A 143 9.79 20.11 1.86
N LYS A 144 10.55 20.45 2.89
CA LYS A 144 11.53 19.54 3.50
C LYS A 144 10.83 18.35 4.17
N ALA A 145 9.69 18.57 4.83
CA ALA A 145 8.91 17.47 5.42
C ALA A 145 8.36 16.51 4.37
N LEU A 146 7.87 17.02 3.23
CA LEU A 146 7.43 16.20 2.09
C LEU A 146 8.60 15.44 1.45
N SER A 147 9.77 16.06 1.34
CA SER A 147 10.98 15.39 0.86
C SER A 147 11.40 14.25 1.81
N ALA A 148 11.36 14.50 3.12
CA ALA A 148 11.63 13.48 4.13
C ALA A 148 10.57 12.36 4.14
N MET A 149 9.31 12.67 3.83
CA MET A 149 8.24 11.68 3.64
C MET A 149 8.52 10.76 2.46
N ALA A 150 8.95 11.31 1.32
CA ALA A 150 9.35 10.49 0.17
C ALA A 150 10.51 9.56 0.52
N GLU A 151 11.52 10.06 1.24
CA GLU A 151 12.63 9.23 1.69
C GLU A 151 12.21 8.18 2.72
N LEU A 152 11.26 8.49 3.62
CA LEU A 152 10.69 7.52 4.55
C LEU A 152 10.03 6.35 3.82
N ILE A 153 9.27 6.64 2.77
CA ILE A 153 8.67 5.61 1.90
C ILE A 153 9.76 4.79 1.19
N ASN A 154 10.85 5.43 0.73
CA ASN A 154 11.99 4.70 0.15
C ASN A 154 12.66 3.75 1.16
N ARG A 155 12.71 4.09 2.45
CA ARG A 155 13.20 3.16 3.49
C ARG A 155 12.31 1.94 3.64
N CYS A 156 10.99 2.09 3.52
CA CYS A 156 10.07 0.95 3.48
C CYS A 156 10.39 0.06 2.26
N ASN A 157 10.50 0.65 1.07
CA ASN A 157 10.80 -0.07 -0.16
C ASN A 157 12.14 -0.81 -0.09
N ALA A 158 13.19 -0.17 0.44
CA ALA A 158 14.50 -0.79 0.59
C ALA A 158 14.46 -2.08 1.44
N CYS A 159 13.59 -2.14 2.45
CA CYS A 159 13.35 -3.37 3.21
C CYS A 159 12.58 -4.39 2.39
N HIS A 160 11.49 -3.99 1.74
CA HIS A 160 10.62 -4.86 0.94
C HIS A 160 11.27 -5.39 -0.35
N ASP A 161 12.31 -4.72 -0.86
CA ASP A 161 13.15 -5.18 -1.97
C ASP A 161 14.13 -6.27 -1.56
N LYS A 162 14.42 -6.38 -0.25
CA LYS A 162 15.37 -7.37 0.30
C LYS A 162 14.68 -8.52 1.00
N PHE A 163 13.57 -8.24 1.68
CA PHE A 163 12.92 -9.18 2.57
C PHE A 163 11.46 -9.42 2.18
N ARG A 164 11.02 -10.65 2.44
CA ARG A 164 9.61 -11.06 2.37
C ARG A 164 9.20 -11.76 3.67
N ASP A 165 7.92 -11.66 4.00
CA ASP A 165 7.32 -12.01 5.29
C ASP A 165 6.30 -13.17 5.26
#